data_AF-A0A9X3RSI5-F1
#
_entry.id   AF-A0A9X3RSI5-F1
#
_cell.length_a   1.000
_cell.length_b   1.000
_cell.length_c   1.000
_cell.angle_alpha   90.00
_cell.angle_beta   90.00
_cell.angle_gamma   90.00
#
_symmetry.space_group_name_H-M   'P 1'
#
loop_
_entity.id
_entity.type
_entity.pdbx_description
1 polymer ?
#
loop_
_entity_poly.entity_id
_entity_poly.type
_entity_poly.pdbx_seq_one_letter_code
_entity_poly.pdbx_strand_id
1 'polypeptide(L)'
;MTVGFLVNPDLTRRKLEFELEHANQFLGGTTEDRVSVVFQEDGTTYAALYNPEAKAEGAEPNPVASLARNAAATGNAAFLQDPIRSICGPVIFVDAEGEDTTIDAVIESVEQGIRAVKNYREDNPEEYTLWRAAVINSDKSL
;
A
#
# COMPACT_ATOMS: atom_id res chain seq x y z
N MET A 1 20.00 7.76 4.87
CA MET A 1 19.82 6.43 4.26
C MET A 1 18.67 5.77 5.00
N THR A 2 17.65 5.35 4.25
CA THR A 2 16.41 4.81 4.78
C THR A 2 16.23 3.42 4.22
N VAL A 3 15.75 2.51 5.05
CA VAL A 3 15.38 1.17 4.62
C VAL A 3 13.88 1.12 4.47
N GLY A 4 13.44 0.53 3.37
CA GLY A 4 12.03 0.38 3.06
C GLY A 4 11.70 -1.03 2.61
N PHE A 5 10.41 -1.32 2.64
CA PHE A 5 9.85 -2.56 2.13
C PHE A 5 8.94 -2.27 0.94
N LEU A 6 9.44 -2.51 -0.26
CA LEU A 6 8.69 -2.32 -1.50
C LEU A 6 7.70 -3.47 -1.66
N VAL A 7 6.45 -3.13 -1.89
CA VAL A 7 5.36 -4.06 -2.18
C VAL A 7 4.66 -3.61 -3.46
N ASN A 8 4.56 -4.54 -4.41
CA ASN A 8 3.88 -4.33 -5.68
C ASN A 8 2.41 -4.77 -5.62
N PRO A 9 1.55 -4.31 -6.55
CA PRO A 9 0.15 -4.74 -6.66
C PRO A 9 -0.07 -6.26 -6.77
N ASP A 10 0.90 -6.98 -7.35
CA ASP A 10 0.89 -8.44 -7.50
C ASP A 10 1.34 -9.19 -6.22
N LEU A 11 1.61 -8.46 -5.14
CA LEU A 11 2.12 -8.96 -3.85
C LEU A 11 3.59 -9.41 -3.87
N THR A 12 4.31 -9.19 -4.96
CA THR A 12 5.77 -9.31 -4.93
C THR A 12 6.35 -8.20 -4.06
N ARG A 13 7.44 -8.50 -3.36
CA ARG A 13 8.01 -7.60 -2.35
C ARG A 13 9.48 -7.84 -2.11
N ARG A 14 10.19 -6.80 -1.66
CA ARG A 14 11.59 -6.88 -1.27
C ARG A 14 11.96 -5.75 -0.30
N LYS A 15 12.94 -6.02 0.56
CA LYS A 15 13.66 -4.99 1.32
C LYS A 15 14.56 -4.20 0.37
N LEU A 16 14.64 -2.90 0.55
CA LEU A 16 15.54 -2.02 -0.20
C LEU A 16 16.13 -0.95 0.71
N GLU A 17 17.31 -0.47 0.33
CA GLU A 17 18.00 0.65 0.94
C GLU A 17 18.04 1.79 -0.07
N PHE A 18 17.62 2.98 0.34
CA PHE A 18 17.50 4.12 -0.56
C PHE A 18 17.60 5.44 0.22
N GLU A 19 17.73 6.54 -0.50
CA GLU A 19 17.52 7.88 0.04
C GLU A 19 16.10 8.31 -0.31
N LEU A 20 15.38 8.94 0.63
CA LEU A 20 13.99 9.35 0.40
C LEU A 20 13.82 10.18 -0.89
N GLU A 21 14.80 11.02 -1.21
CA GLU A 21 14.84 11.83 -2.44
C GLU A 21 14.88 11.00 -3.74
N HIS A 22 15.25 9.73 -3.64
CA HIS A 22 15.36 8.78 -4.75
C HIS A 22 14.24 7.70 -4.74
N ALA A 23 13.23 7.77 -3.87
CA ALA A 23 12.17 6.75 -3.86
C ALA A 23 11.33 6.73 -5.14
N ASN A 24 11.19 7.86 -5.83
CA ASN A 24 10.56 7.97 -7.15
C ASN A 24 11.12 6.97 -8.19
N GLN A 25 12.40 6.59 -8.11
CA GLN A 25 13.02 5.61 -9.01
C GLN A 25 12.39 4.21 -8.89
N PHE A 26 11.79 3.90 -7.74
CA PHE A 26 11.15 2.63 -7.46
C PHE A 26 9.62 2.68 -7.61
N LEU A 27 9.01 3.84 -7.34
CA LEU A 27 7.57 4.04 -7.38
C LEU A 27 7.04 4.33 -8.80
N GLY A 28 7.91 4.83 -9.68
CA GLY A 28 7.54 5.34 -11.00
C GLY A 28 6.90 6.73 -10.92
N GLY A 29 6.99 7.49 -12.00
CA GLY A 29 6.47 8.87 -12.07
C GLY A 29 7.48 9.95 -11.67
N THR A 30 7.02 11.21 -11.66
CA THR A 30 7.85 12.38 -11.34
C THR A 30 7.57 12.98 -9.95
N THR A 31 6.44 12.60 -9.34
CA THR A 31 5.96 13.14 -8.07
C THR A 31 5.78 12.00 -7.06
N GLU A 32 6.25 12.22 -5.83
CA GLU A 32 6.06 11.30 -4.71
C GLU A 32 5.16 11.95 -3.67
N ASP A 33 4.20 11.20 -3.14
CA ASP A 33 3.39 11.62 -1.99
C ASP A 33 3.57 10.63 -0.83
N ARG A 34 3.50 11.15 0.39
CA ARG A 34 3.72 10.38 1.62
C ARG A 34 2.42 10.35 2.41
N VAL A 35 1.84 9.16 2.56
CA VAL A 35 0.67 8.94 3.41
C VAL A 35 1.05 8.11 4.63
N SER A 36 0.63 8.59 5.81
CA SER A 36 0.66 7.78 7.03
C SER A 36 -0.33 6.63 6.90
N VAL A 37 0.14 5.41 7.14
CA VAL A 37 -0.67 4.18 7.13
C VAL A 37 -0.50 3.46 8.46
N VAL A 38 -1.55 2.78 8.93
CA VAL A 38 -1.54 2.07 10.22
C VAL A 38 -1.91 0.63 9.95
N PHE A 39 -1.09 -0.30 10.42
CA PHE A 39 -1.47 -1.72 10.46
C PHE A 39 -2.01 -2.03 11.86
N GLN A 40 -3.19 -2.65 11.90
CA GLN A 40 -4.07 -2.59 13.07
C GLN A 40 -3.78 -3.61 14.17
N GLU A 41 -2.70 -4.40 14.11
CA GLU A 41 -2.43 -5.38 15.18
C GLU A 41 -1.78 -4.77 16.44
N ASP A 42 -0.93 -3.73 16.30
CA ASP A 42 -0.20 -3.16 17.45
C ASP A 42 -0.44 -1.65 17.68
N GLY A 43 -1.27 -0.99 16.86
CA GLY A 43 -1.48 0.47 16.93
C GLY A 43 -0.28 1.30 16.44
N THR A 44 0.77 0.64 15.96
CA THR A 44 1.96 1.28 15.39
C THR A 44 1.61 1.94 14.06
N THR A 45 1.93 3.24 13.96
CA THR A 45 1.78 4.00 12.72
C THR A 45 3.06 3.90 11.91
N TYR A 46 2.93 3.65 10.62
CA TYR A 46 4.02 3.59 9.66
C TYR A 46 3.77 4.60 8.53
N ALA A 47 4.74 4.79 7.65
CA ALA A 47 4.55 5.61 6.46
C ALA A 47 4.61 4.75 5.19
N ALA A 48 3.77 5.09 4.23
CA ALA A 48 3.78 4.53 2.89
C ALA A 48 4.10 5.64 1.89
N LEU A 49 5.17 5.42 1.11
CA LEU A 49 5.54 6.24 -0.03
C LEU A 49 4.92 5.62 -1.28
N TYR A 50 4.23 6.43 -2.08
CA TYR A 50 3.61 5.98 -3.33
C TYR A 50 3.53 7.14 -4.34
N ASN A 51 3.35 6.79 -5.61
CA ASN A 51 3.07 7.79 -6.64
C ASN A 51 1.56 8.09 -6.66
N PRO A 52 1.10 9.32 -6.33
CA PRO A 52 -0.31 9.68 -6.35
C PRO A 52 -0.91 9.68 -7.77
N GLU A 53 -0.08 9.87 -8.80
CA GLU A 53 -0.49 9.88 -10.21
C GLU A 53 -0.67 8.45 -10.75
N ALA A 54 -0.16 7.42 -10.06
CA ALA A 54 -0.21 6.04 -10.52
C ALA A 54 -1.63 5.57 -10.85
N LYS A 55 -2.63 6.03 -10.07
CA LYS A 55 -4.04 5.72 -10.34
C LYS A 55 -4.53 6.35 -11.65
N ALA A 56 -4.23 7.62 -11.87
CA ALA A 56 -4.57 8.34 -13.11
C ALA A 56 -3.85 7.78 -14.34
N GLU A 57 -2.64 7.24 -14.15
CA GLU A 57 -1.86 6.53 -15.17
C GLU A 57 -2.39 5.10 -15.44
N GLY A 58 -3.41 4.65 -14.71
CA GLY A 58 -4.04 3.34 -14.90
C GLY A 58 -3.26 2.18 -14.27
N ALA A 59 -2.40 2.45 -13.28
CA ALA A 59 -1.70 1.40 -12.55
C ALA A 59 -2.66 0.54 -11.72
N GLU A 60 -2.27 -0.72 -11.52
CA GLU A 60 -3.00 -1.69 -10.72
C GLU A 60 -3.12 -1.25 -9.25
N PRO A 61 -4.26 -1.51 -8.58
CA PRO A 61 -4.41 -1.19 -7.17
C PRO A 61 -3.53 -2.09 -6.30
N ASN A 62 -2.86 -1.49 -5.32
CA ASN A 62 -2.09 -2.19 -4.31
C ASN A 62 -3.01 -2.54 -3.13
N PRO A 63 -3.45 -3.80 -2.99
CA PRO A 63 -4.44 -4.16 -1.99
C PRO A 63 -3.91 -4.06 -0.56
N VAL A 64 -2.61 -4.24 -0.35
CA VAL A 64 -1.98 -4.19 0.98
C VAL A 64 -1.96 -2.76 1.47
N ALA A 65 -1.49 -1.84 0.62
CA ALA A 65 -1.48 -0.42 0.94
C ALA A 65 -2.90 0.14 1.09
N SER A 66 -3.83 -0.30 0.24
CA SER A 66 -5.25 0.10 0.33
C SER A 66 -5.91 -0.42 1.61
N LEU A 67 -5.62 -1.65 2.01
CA LEU A 67 -6.06 -2.22 3.29
C LEU A 67 -5.52 -1.41 4.47
N ALA A 68 -4.21 -1.15 4.50
CA ALA A 68 -3.56 -0.39 5.56
C ALA A 68 -4.14 1.03 5.69
N ARG A 69 -4.37 1.70 4.56
CA ARG A 69 -5.01 3.03 4.54
C ARG A 69 -6.45 2.97 5.07
N ASN A 70 -7.23 1.98 4.66
CA ASN A 70 -8.61 1.84 5.11
C ASN A 70 -8.68 1.59 6.62
N ALA A 71 -7.86 0.68 7.13
CA ALA A 71 -7.76 0.38 8.55
C ALA A 71 -7.37 1.63 9.36
N ALA A 72 -6.38 2.40 8.89
CA ALA A 72 -5.97 3.65 9.52
C ALA A 72 -7.10 4.70 9.56
N ALA A 73 -7.88 4.81 8.48
CA ALA A 73 -8.90 5.85 8.35
C ALA A 73 -10.20 5.53 9.11
N THR A 74 -10.54 4.25 9.27
CA THR A 74 -11.87 3.82 9.73
C THR A 74 -11.85 3.00 11.02
N GLY A 75 -10.68 2.50 11.43
CA GLY A 75 -10.57 1.51 12.49
C GLY A 75 -11.27 0.19 12.15
N ASN A 76 -11.70 -0.01 10.89
CA ASN A 76 -12.40 -1.19 10.42
C ASN A 76 -11.51 -1.99 9.48
N ALA A 77 -11.18 -3.20 9.90
CA ALA A 77 -10.41 -4.16 9.11
C ALA A 77 -11.25 -4.87 8.02
N ALA A 78 -12.52 -4.49 7.82
CA ALA A 78 -13.32 -5.00 6.71
C ALA A 78 -12.62 -4.71 5.37
N PHE A 79 -12.33 -5.78 4.63
CA PHE A 79 -11.49 -5.74 3.43
C PHE A 79 -12.10 -4.87 2.32
N LEU A 80 -11.26 -4.00 1.74
CA LEU A 80 -11.42 -3.44 0.39
C LEU A 80 -12.79 -2.80 0.08
N GLN A 81 -13.33 -2.02 1.01
CA GLN A 81 -14.65 -1.37 0.84
C GLN A 81 -14.59 0.04 0.24
N ASP A 82 -13.40 0.66 0.18
CA ASP A 82 -13.23 2.01 -0.37
C ASP A 82 -12.37 1.99 -1.67
N PRO A 83 -12.99 1.73 -2.83
CA PRO A 83 -12.29 1.76 -4.11
C PRO A 83 -11.83 3.16 -4.52
N ILE A 84 -12.43 4.22 -3.95
CA ILE A 84 -12.11 5.62 -4.31
C ILE A 84 -10.74 6.00 -3.74
N ARG A 85 -10.51 5.67 -2.46
CA ARG A 85 -9.27 5.98 -1.74
C ARG A 85 -8.20 4.90 -1.83
N SER A 86 -8.38 3.92 -2.71
CA SER A 86 -7.37 2.87 -2.92
C SER A 86 -6.06 3.46 -3.44
N ILE A 87 -4.93 2.90 -2.98
CA ILE A 87 -3.58 3.27 -3.43
C ILE A 87 -3.23 2.36 -4.60
N CYS A 88 -2.78 2.95 -5.71
CA CYS A 88 -2.36 2.23 -6.91
C CYS A 88 -0.85 2.27 -7.11
N GLY A 89 -0.32 1.27 -7.81
CA GLY A 89 1.10 1.13 -8.12
C GLY A 89 1.95 0.52 -6.99
N PRO A 90 3.28 0.49 -7.18
CA PRO A 90 4.21 0.08 -6.14
C PRO A 90 4.14 1.00 -4.93
N VAL A 91 4.38 0.46 -3.74
CA VAL A 91 4.39 1.22 -2.48
C VAL A 91 5.61 0.80 -1.66
N ILE A 92 6.31 1.77 -1.08
CA ILE A 92 7.41 1.51 -0.14
C ILE A 92 6.91 1.82 1.26
N PHE A 93 6.87 0.80 2.12
CA PHE A 93 6.62 0.98 3.54
C PHE A 93 7.91 1.32 4.26
N VAL A 94 7.87 2.36 5.10
CA VAL A 94 8.99 2.84 5.92
C VAL A 94 8.51 3.11 7.34
N ASP A 95 9.47 3.21 8.25
CA ASP A 95 9.24 3.74 9.60
C ASP A 95 8.57 5.13 9.52
N ALA A 96 7.69 5.47 10.47
CA ALA A 96 7.01 6.76 10.50
C ALA A 96 7.99 7.94 10.58
N GLU A 97 9.15 7.75 11.21
CA GLU A 97 10.21 8.77 11.25
C GLU A 97 11.18 8.66 10.06
N GLY A 98 11.15 7.54 9.31
CA GLY A 98 12.06 7.28 8.19
C GLY A 98 13.50 6.97 8.60
N GLU A 99 13.73 6.77 9.91
CA GLU A 99 15.04 6.60 10.55
C GLU A 99 15.51 5.13 10.67
N ASP A 100 14.81 4.18 10.04
CA ASP A 100 15.18 2.75 10.01
C ASP A 100 15.20 2.05 11.39
N THR A 101 14.71 2.71 12.45
CA THR A 101 14.80 2.15 13.80
C THR A 101 13.85 0.97 14.04
N THR A 102 12.75 0.89 13.27
CA THR A 102 11.73 -0.14 13.43
C THR A 102 11.37 -0.87 12.13
N ILE A 103 12.27 -0.91 11.14
CA ILE A 103 11.92 -1.47 9.82
C ILE A 103 11.51 -2.95 9.87
N ASP A 104 12.08 -3.74 10.78
CA ASP A 104 11.75 -5.17 10.87
C ASP A 104 10.31 -5.37 11.37
N ALA A 105 9.81 -4.50 12.25
CA ALA A 105 8.40 -4.49 12.68
C ALA A 105 7.45 -4.06 11.55
N VAL A 106 7.88 -3.08 10.72
CA VAL A 106 7.16 -2.70 9.49
C VAL A 106 7.05 -3.91 8.57
N ILE A 107 8.17 -4.61 8.32
CA ILE A 107 8.20 -5.79 7.45
C ILE A 107 7.26 -6.86 7.98
N GLU A 108 7.29 -7.18 9.27
CA GLU A 108 6.42 -8.18 9.88
C GLU A 108 4.93 -7.81 9.74
N SER A 109 4.58 -6.55 10.00
CA SER A 109 3.21 -6.04 9.86
C SER A 109 2.72 -6.12 8.40
N VAL A 110 3.56 -5.73 7.45
CA VAL A 110 3.23 -5.78 6.02
C VAL A 110 3.14 -7.24 5.53
N GLU A 111 3.98 -8.12 6.06
CA GLU A 111 3.94 -9.56 5.80
C GLU A 111 2.60 -10.18 6.23
N GLN A 112 2.11 -9.83 7.42
CA GLN A 112 0.77 -10.21 7.89
C GLN A 112 -0.32 -9.66 6.96
N GLY A 113 -0.25 -8.38 6.60
CA GLY A 113 -1.18 -7.76 5.65
C GLY A 113 -1.22 -8.49 4.30
N ILE A 114 -0.08 -8.93 3.79
CA ILE A 114 -0.01 -9.70 2.54
C ILE A 114 -0.63 -11.08 2.69
N ARG A 115 -0.40 -11.79 3.81
CA ARG A 115 -1.06 -13.07 4.08
C ARG A 115 -2.57 -12.90 4.14
N ALA A 116 -3.04 -11.86 4.82
CA ALA A 116 -4.47 -11.56 4.94
C ALA A 116 -5.10 -11.23 3.57
N VAL A 117 -4.42 -10.44 2.73
CA VAL A 117 -4.85 -10.18 1.35
C VAL A 117 -4.85 -11.45 0.49
N LYS A 118 -3.84 -12.33 0.61
CA LYS A 118 -3.81 -13.61 -0.13
C LYS A 118 -5.00 -14.48 0.24
N ASN A 119 -5.24 -14.68 1.53
CA ASN A 119 -6.38 -15.46 2.01
C ASN A 119 -7.70 -14.84 1.52
N TYR A 120 -7.86 -13.51 1.62
CA TYR A 120 -9.05 -12.83 1.13
C TYR A 120 -9.28 -13.02 -0.38
N ARG A 121 -8.22 -12.96 -1.20
CA ARG A 121 -8.29 -13.21 -2.65
C ARG A 121 -8.72 -14.65 -2.97
N GLU A 122 -8.26 -15.62 -2.17
CA GLU A 122 -8.58 -17.04 -2.34
C GLU A 122 -10.01 -17.35 -1.88
N ASP A 123 -10.42 -16.80 -0.74
CA ASP A 123 -11.74 -17.04 -0.14
C ASP A 123 -12.86 -16.24 -0.84
N ASN A 124 -12.55 -15.05 -1.35
CA ASN A 124 -13.54 -14.10 -1.93
C ASN A 124 -13.09 -13.56 -3.30
N PRO A 125 -12.87 -14.42 -4.31
CA PRO A 125 -12.29 -14.02 -5.60
C PRO A 125 -13.19 -13.07 -6.41
N GLU A 126 -14.52 -13.22 -6.32
CA GLU A 126 -15.49 -12.37 -7.00
C GLU A 126 -15.49 -10.95 -6.40
N GLU A 127 -15.54 -10.83 -5.07
CA GLU A 127 -15.50 -9.54 -4.38
C GLU A 127 -14.19 -8.80 -4.68
N TYR A 128 -13.06 -9.51 -4.64
CA TYR A 128 -11.77 -8.93 -4.98
C TYR A 128 -11.75 -8.39 -6.42
N THR A 129 -12.32 -9.14 -7.36
CA THR A 129 -12.43 -8.74 -8.77
C THR A 129 -13.31 -7.51 -8.93
N LEU A 130 -14.45 -7.46 -8.24
CA LEU A 130 -15.35 -6.30 -8.25
C LEU A 130 -14.68 -5.06 -7.66
N TRP A 131 -14.02 -5.19 -6.52
CA TRP A 131 -13.26 -4.09 -5.93
C TRP A 131 -12.18 -3.57 -6.89
N ARG A 132 -11.35 -4.47 -7.44
CA ARG A 132 -10.28 -4.10 -8.39
C ARG A 132 -10.87 -3.38 -9.61
N ALA A 133 -11.96 -3.89 -10.17
CA ALA A 133 -12.64 -3.27 -11.29
C ALA A 133 -13.21 -1.88 -10.91
N ALA A 134 -13.75 -1.73 -9.71
CA ALA A 134 -14.24 -0.45 -9.21
C ALA A 134 -13.10 0.57 -9.07
N VAL A 135 -11.93 0.17 -8.54
CA VAL A 135 -10.77 1.08 -8.44
C VAL A 135 -10.33 1.54 -9.84
N ILE A 136 -10.13 0.60 -10.77
CA ILE A 136 -9.66 0.89 -12.13
C ILE A 136 -10.64 1.78 -12.91
N ASN A 137 -11.95 1.62 -12.67
CA ASN A 137 -12.98 2.38 -13.38
C ASN A 137 -13.43 3.65 -12.65
N SER A 138 -13.01 3.87 -11.40
CA SER A 138 -13.48 5.02 -10.60
C SER A 138 -13.10 6.38 -11.21
N ASP A 139 -11.98 6.46 -11.94
CA ASP A 139 -11.55 7.70 -12.62
C ASP A 139 -12.11 7.84 -14.04
N LYS A 140 -12.81 6.83 -14.58
CA LYS A 140 -13.45 6.90 -15.91
C LYS A 140 -14.85 7.56 -15.90
N SER A 141 -15.33 7.99 -14.73
CA SER A 141 -16.67 8.56 -14.56
C SER A 141 -16.70 10.10 -14.50
N LEU A 142 -15.71 10.79 -15.07
CA LEU A 142 -15.70 12.26 -15.20
C LEU A 142 -15.60 12.69 -16.67
#